data_AF-A0A7V4W986-F1
#
_entry.id   AF-A0A7V4W986-F1
#
_cell.length_a   1.000
_cell.length_b   1.000
_cell.length_c   1.000
_cell.angle_alpha   90.00
_cell.angle_beta   90.00
_cell.angle_gamma   90.00
#
_symmetry.space_group_name_H-M   'P 1'
#
loop_
_entity.id
_entity.type
_entity.pdbx_description
1 polymer ?
#
loop_
_entity_poly.entity_id
_entity_poly.type
_entity_poly.pdbx_seq_one_letter_code
_entity_poly.pdbx_strand_id
1 'polypeptide(L)'
;MMFMVKLICRVAFRSAVVLGVFLAWLLLLSGTLPSAAQGWQWPAEMRLGGFYITGIQGNVNRDGSGSATGTAQIPGIAGQKALLTRSANGEISAEVSLGAKISGVELVGLFLLDDDGLRSRKAELRLIPYPIVDCAVSVDPNGRFVGTGKLRLRQLAVPVKFSISRDSFTLEGSGEVGSQVDTPLAKYTLSGTLDVASKRPQITATVSGIVERVGKLSSQSAKVRVSDVQVDVLQGTCTITVEGVAVTFRLF
;
A
#
# COMPACT_ATOMS: atom_id res chain seq x y z
N MET A 1 -91.70 16.25 -5.33
CA MET A 1 -90.92 16.87 -4.22
C MET A 1 -90.10 15.87 -3.37
N MET A 2 -90.24 14.55 -3.57
CA MET A 2 -89.64 13.52 -2.70
C MET A 2 -88.27 12.96 -3.21
N PHE A 3 -87.86 13.30 -4.43
CA PHE A 3 -86.58 12.83 -5.01
C PHE A 3 -85.38 13.74 -4.69
N MET A 4 -85.61 14.99 -4.29
CA MET A 4 -84.53 15.96 -4.09
C MET A 4 -83.83 15.82 -2.72
N VAL A 5 -84.54 15.32 -1.70
CA VAL A 5 -84.01 15.14 -0.33
C VAL A 5 -83.04 13.96 -0.24
N LYS A 6 -83.26 12.88 -1.02
CA LYS A 6 -82.36 11.70 -1.03
C LYS A 6 -81.01 11.98 -1.69
N LEU A 7 -80.93 12.95 -2.60
CA LEU A 7 -79.69 13.27 -3.31
C LEU A 7 -78.76 14.13 -2.43
N ILE A 8 -79.31 15.10 -1.70
CA ILE A 8 -78.54 16.00 -0.82
C ILE A 8 -77.91 15.22 0.35
N CYS A 9 -78.63 14.24 0.91
CA CYS A 9 -78.12 13.43 2.03
C CYS A 9 -76.98 12.47 1.61
N ARG A 10 -76.98 11.98 0.36
CA ARG A 10 -75.89 11.11 -0.15
C ARG A 10 -74.61 11.86 -0.49
N VAL A 11 -74.70 13.14 -0.87
CA VAL A 11 -73.50 13.96 -1.17
C VAL A 11 -72.81 14.40 0.13
N ALA A 12 -73.57 14.79 1.16
CA ALA A 12 -73.01 15.17 2.46
C ALA A 12 -72.26 14.01 3.16
N PHE A 13 -72.77 12.79 3.05
CA PHE A 13 -72.13 11.62 3.67
C PHE A 13 -70.81 11.22 2.97
N ARG A 14 -70.71 11.40 1.64
CA ARG A 14 -69.46 11.11 0.91
C ARG A 14 -68.36 12.13 1.20
N SER A 15 -68.70 13.40 1.40
CA SER A 15 -67.71 14.43 1.73
C SER A 15 -67.12 14.27 3.14
N ALA A 16 -67.90 13.82 4.12
CA ALA A 16 -67.41 13.56 5.48
C ALA A 16 -66.44 12.37 5.56
N VAL A 17 -66.69 11.31 4.78
CA VAL A 17 -65.82 10.12 4.72
C VAL A 17 -64.50 10.43 4.02
N VAL A 18 -64.52 11.21 2.94
CA VAL A 18 -63.29 11.60 2.22
C VAL A 18 -62.42 12.54 3.08
N LEU A 19 -63.03 13.45 3.85
CA LEU A 19 -62.28 14.34 4.75
C LEU A 19 -61.66 13.57 5.93
N GLY A 20 -62.37 12.58 6.48
CA GLY A 20 -61.87 11.73 7.56
C GLY A 20 -60.70 10.83 7.13
N VAL A 21 -60.73 10.30 5.91
CA VAL A 21 -59.62 9.48 5.36
C VAL A 21 -58.40 10.35 5.07
N PHE A 22 -58.57 11.59 4.59
CA PHE A 22 -57.45 12.51 4.37
C PHE A 22 -56.78 12.96 5.67
N LEU A 23 -57.55 13.21 6.75
CA LEU A 23 -56.98 13.58 8.04
C LEU A 23 -56.22 12.41 8.71
N ALA A 24 -56.73 11.18 8.55
CA ALA A 24 -56.04 9.97 9.02
C ALA A 24 -54.74 9.71 8.26
N TRP A 25 -54.69 9.99 6.95
CA TRP A 25 -53.45 9.92 6.16
C TRP A 25 -52.44 11.01 6.54
N LEU A 26 -52.89 12.23 6.88
CA LEU A 26 -51.99 13.32 7.31
C LEU A 26 -51.36 13.05 8.69
N LEU A 27 -52.10 12.37 9.59
CA LEU A 27 -51.60 11.93 10.90
C LEU A 27 -50.69 10.69 10.81
N LEU A 28 -50.88 9.83 9.80
CA LEU A 28 -49.96 8.71 9.53
C LEU A 28 -48.66 9.16 8.83
N LEU A 29 -48.65 10.32 8.17
CA LEU A 29 -47.47 10.91 7.52
C LEU A 29 -46.61 11.79 8.46
N SER A 30 -47.08 12.09 9.68
CA SER A 30 -46.33 12.89 10.67
C SER A 30 -45.58 12.03 11.71
N GLY A 31 -45.55 10.71 11.51
CA GLY A 31 -44.95 9.73 12.40
C GLY A 31 -43.66 9.08 11.89
N THR A 32 -42.87 9.68 11.01
CA THR A 32 -41.46 9.28 10.90
C THR A 32 -40.70 9.94 12.04
N LEU A 33 -40.79 9.31 13.21
CA LEU A 33 -39.85 9.55 14.31
C LEU A 33 -38.44 9.53 13.70
N PRO A 34 -37.58 10.55 13.93
CA PRO A 34 -36.18 10.37 13.64
C PRO A 34 -35.77 9.11 14.40
N SER A 35 -35.30 8.09 13.69
CA SER A 35 -34.67 6.94 14.32
C SER A 35 -33.62 7.55 15.24
N ALA A 36 -33.85 7.51 16.55
CA ALA A 36 -32.82 7.81 17.52
C ALA A 36 -31.73 6.79 17.20
N ALA A 37 -30.71 7.23 16.47
CA ALA A 37 -29.47 6.50 16.33
C ALA A 37 -29.06 6.21 17.77
N GLN A 38 -29.27 4.97 18.19
CA GLN A 38 -28.86 4.48 19.50
C GLN A 38 -27.40 4.91 19.61
N GLY A 39 -27.13 5.82 20.55
CA GLY A 39 -25.91 6.62 20.58
C GLY A 39 -24.71 5.70 20.60
N TRP A 40 -24.19 5.40 19.42
CA TRP A 40 -23.08 4.49 19.25
C TRP A 40 -21.89 5.14 19.96
N GLN A 41 -21.20 4.36 20.78
CA GLN A 41 -20.02 4.81 21.51
C GLN A 41 -18.83 3.98 21.08
N TRP A 42 -17.65 4.59 21.08
CA TRP A 42 -16.42 3.86 20.87
C TRP A 42 -16.24 2.82 21.98
N PRO A 43 -16.06 1.53 21.65
CA PRO A 43 -15.73 0.52 22.66
C PRO A 43 -14.32 0.77 23.19
N ALA A 44 -13.98 0.30 24.39
CA ALA A 44 -12.64 0.46 24.96
C ALA A 44 -11.55 -0.29 24.15
N GLU A 45 -11.96 -1.37 23.47
CA GLU A 45 -11.15 -2.16 22.55
C GLU A 45 -11.97 -2.61 21.34
N MET A 46 -11.32 -2.83 20.21
CA MET A 46 -11.95 -3.44 19.03
C MET A 46 -10.93 -4.20 18.19
N ARG A 47 -11.44 -5.00 17.25
CA ARG A 47 -10.65 -5.61 16.18
C ARG A 47 -10.95 -4.93 14.85
N LEU A 48 -9.93 -4.56 14.10
CA LEU A 48 -10.03 -3.96 12.77
C LEU A 48 -8.93 -4.55 11.88
N GLY A 49 -9.27 -5.01 10.68
CA GLY A 49 -8.29 -5.55 9.73
C GLY A 49 -7.44 -6.71 10.25
N GLY A 50 -7.96 -7.46 11.24
CA GLY A 50 -7.22 -8.53 11.93
C GLY A 50 -6.39 -8.09 13.14
N PHE A 51 -6.23 -6.79 13.39
CA PHE A 51 -5.44 -6.21 14.49
C PHE A 51 -6.32 -5.77 15.66
N TYR A 52 -5.76 -5.78 16.87
CA TYR A 52 -6.42 -5.22 18.05
C TYR A 52 -6.09 -3.74 18.20
N ILE A 53 -7.10 -2.94 18.52
CA ILE A 53 -6.95 -1.53 18.91
C ILE A 53 -7.49 -1.39 20.32
N THR A 54 -6.65 -0.91 21.24
CA THR A 54 -6.96 -0.84 22.68
C THR A 54 -6.89 0.58 23.21
N GLY A 55 -7.55 0.84 24.34
CA GLY A 55 -7.51 2.14 25.00
C GLY A 55 -8.17 3.23 24.15
N ILE A 56 -9.25 2.87 23.45
CA ILE A 56 -9.91 3.77 22.52
C ILE A 56 -10.68 4.84 23.29
N GLN A 57 -10.46 6.09 22.90
CA GLN A 57 -11.11 7.26 23.48
C GLN A 57 -11.47 8.23 22.37
N GLY A 58 -12.72 8.67 22.33
CA GLY A 58 -13.19 9.59 21.30
C GLY A 58 -14.67 9.91 21.40
N ASN A 59 -15.15 10.62 20.40
CA ASN A 59 -16.52 11.13 20.35
C ASN A 59 -17.22 10.65 19.08
N VAL A 60 -18.55 10.60 19.16
CA VAL A 60 -19.44 10.21 18.07
C VAL A 60 -20.50 11.30 17.94
N ASN A 61 -20.63 11.83 16.74
CA ASN A 61 -21.58 12.85 16.36
C ASN A 61 -23.00 12.25 16.29
N ARG A 62 -24.01 13.12 16.26
CA ARG A 62 -25.42 12.70 16.19
C ARG A 62 -25.77 11.94 14.90
N ASP A 63 -25.04 12.20 13.82
CA ASP A 63 -25.19 11.50 12.54
C ASP A 63 -24.48 10.12 12.52
N GLY A 64 -23.88 9.70 13.64
CA GLY A 64 -23.12 8.46 13.78
C GLY A 64 -21.66 8.57 13.34
N SER A 65 -21.24 9.62 12.63
CA SER A 65 -19.82 9.81 12.33
C SER A 65 -19.02 10.08 13.60
N GLY A 66 -17.71 9.86 13.61
CA GLY A 66 -16.93 10.11 14.81
C GLY A 66 -15.43 9.98 14.62
N SER A 67 -14.69 10.42 15.62
CA SER A 67 -13.25 10.25 15.68
C SER A 67 -12.82 9.78 17.06
N ALA A 68 -11.79 8.94 17.10
CA ALA A 68 -11.20 8.46 18.33
C ALA A 68 -9.69 8.26 18.17
N THR A 69 -9.01 8.11 19.29
CA THR A 69 -7.62 7.65 19.32
C THR A 69 -7.54 6.34 20.07
N GLY A 70 -6.66 5.44 19.65
CA GLY A 70 -6.36 4.21 20.36
C GLY A 70 -4.91 3.78 20.11
N THR A 71 -4.57 2.59 20.57
CA THR A 71 -3.27 1.96 20.35
C THR A 71 -3.45 0.69 19.53
N ALA A 72 -2.95 0.67 18.31
CA ALA A 72 -2.91 -0.52 17.47
C ALA A 72 -1.80 -1.48 17.95
N GLN A 73 -2.18 -2.73 18.17
CA GLN A 73 -1.30 -3.82 18.55
C GLN A 73 -0.86 -4.57 17.29
N ILE A 74 0.35 -4.28 16.81
CA ILE A 74 0.93 -4.92 15.62
C ILE A 74 1.99 -5.91 16.09
N PRO A 75 1.87 -7.21 15.78
CA PRO A 75 2.86 -8.19 16.24
C PRO A 75 4.28 -7.83 15.82
N GLY A 76 5.20 -7.81 16.78
CA GLY A 76 6.61 -7.46 16.55
C GLY A 76 6.91 -5.96 16.54
N ILE A 77 5.91 -5.09 16.69
CA ILE A 77 6.09 -3.65 16.89
C ILE A 77 5.43 -3.25 18.21
N ALA A 78 6.10 -2.40 19.01
CA ALA A 78 5.47 -1.81 20.20
C ALA A 78 4.21 -1.02 19.80
N GLY A 79 3.20 -0.96 20.68
CA GLY A 79 1.89 -0.37 20.38
C GLY A 79 1.97 1.00 19.69
N GLN A 80 1.25 1.16 18.59
CA GLN A 80 1.32 2.34 17.72
C GLN A 80 0.06 3.18 17.87
N LYS A 81 0.20 4.50 17.95
CA LYS A 81 -0.97 5.38 18.03
C LYS A 81 -1.80 5.26 16.74
N ALA A 82 -3.08 5.00 16.90
CA ALA A 82 -4.05 4.90 15.83
C ALA A 82 -5.08 6.03 15.95
N LEU A 83 -5.29 6.77 14.86
CA LEU A 83 -6.37 7.76 14.75
C LEU A 83 -7.55 7.11 14.03
N LEU A 84 -8.59 6.77 14.76
CA LEU A 84 -9.80 6.14 14.27
C LEU A 84 -10.77 7.18 13.71
N THR A 85 -11.41 6.85 12.59
CA THR A 85 -12.50 7.60 12.00
C THR A 85 -13.65 6.65 11.71
N ARG A 86 -14.87 7.05 12.10
CA ARG A 86 -16.12 6.36 11.78
C ARG A 86 -16.94 7.22 10.81
N SER A 87 -17.42 6.63 9.72
CA SER A 87 -18.34 7.28 8.80
C SER A 87 -19.78 7.26 9.34
N ALA A 88 -20.67 8.11 8.81
CA ALA A 88 -22.10 8.09 9.17
C ALA A 88 -22.75 6.72 8.89
N ASN A 89 -22.26 6.01 7.86
CA ASN A 89 -22.70 4.66 7.49
C ASN A 89 -22.13 3.56 8.39
N GLY A 90 -21.24 3.90 9.33
CA GLY A 90 -20.66 2.96 10.30
C GLY A 90 -19.38 2.26 9.87
N GLU A 91 -18.80 2.62 8.74
CA GLU A 91 -17.46 2.15 8.35
C GLU A 91 -16.41 2.75 9.29
N ILE A 92 -15.46 1.94 9.72
CA ILE A 92 -14.38 2.36 10.61
C ILE A 92 -13.05 2.17 9.88
N SER A 93 -12.23 3.19 9.92
CA SER A 93 -10.83 3.13 9.50
C SER A 93 -9.94 3.75 10.55
N ALA A 94 -8.65 3.46 10.52
CA ALA A 94 -7.67 4.13 11.34
C ALA A 94 -6.42 4.51 10.54
N GLU A 95 -5.89 5.69 10.82
CA GLU A 95 -4.55 6.07 10.36
C GLU A 95 -3.52 5.73 11.43
N VAL A 96 -2.49 5.00 11.04
CA VAL A 96 -1.40 4.54 11.91
C VAL A 96 -0.08 5.05 11.35
N SER A 97 0.65 5.80 12.16
CA SER A 97 2.04 6.16 11.85
C SER A 97 2.94 5.06 12.39
N LEU A 98 3.76 4.46 11.52
CA LEU A 98 4.71 3.42 11.90
C LEU A 98 6.14 3.93 11.75
N GLY A 99 6.94 3.68 12.77
CA GLY A 99 8.40 3.78 12.74
C GLY A 99 8.96 2.59 13.51
N ALA A 100 9.48 1.58 12.82
CA ALA A 100 9.92 0.35 13.44
C ALA A 100 11.17 -0.22 12.76
N LYS A 101 12.08 -0.76 13.56
CA LYS A 101 13.24 -1.52 13.07
C LYS A 101 12.96 -3.02 13.21
N ILE A 102 12.86 -3.72 12.09
CA ILE A 102 12.48 -5.14 12.01
C ILE A 102 13.52 -5.85 11.15
N SER A 103 14.12 -6.93 11.65
CA SER A 103 15.16 -7.69 10.92
C SER A 103 16.32 -6.83 10.39
N GLY A 104 16.67 -5.75 11.11
CA GLY A 104 17.74 -4.82 10.72
C GLY A 104 17.35 -3.76 9.69
N VAL A 105 16.10 -3.77 9.20
CA VAL A 105 15.54 -2.78 8.27
C VAL A 105 14.63 -1.82 9.03
N GLU A 106 14.69 -0.53 8.72
CA GLU A 106 13.78 0.46 9.30
C GLU A 106 12.61 0.72 8.34
N LEU A 107 11.39 0.46 8.80
CA LEU A 107 10.15 0.80 8.11
C LEU A 107 9.58 2.07 8.73
N VAL A 108 9.37 3.09 7.90
CA VAL A 108 8.74 4.35 8.30
C VAL A 108 7.61 4.68 7.35
N GLY A 109 6.44 5.06 7.86
CA GLY A 109 5.34 5.44 6.99
C GLY A 109 4.01 5.72 7.69
N LEU A 110 3.05 6.13 6.86
CA LEU A 110 1.65 6.27 7.21
C LEU A 110 0.85 5.13 6.59
N PHE A 111 0.04 4.49 7.42
CA PHE A 111 -0.73 3.31 7.09
C PHE A 111 -2.22 3.58 7.34
N LEU A 112 -3.05 3.05 6.45
CA LEU A 112 -4.48 2.93 6.62
C LEU A 112 -4.78 1.53 7.14
N LEU A 113 -5.51 1.45 8.24
CA LEU A 113 -6.08 0.24 8.78
C LEU A 113 -7.59 0.29 8.52
N ASP A 114 -8.10 -0.69 7.80
CA ASP A 114 -9.53 -0.87 7.53
C ASP A 114 -9.91 -2.34 7.70
N ASP A 115 -11.12 -2.73 7.29
CA ASP A 115 -11.59 -4.11 7.40
C ASP A 115 -10.71 -5.11 6.61
N ASP A 116 -10.01 -4.66 5.57
CA ASP A 116 -9.16 -5.51 4.75
C ASP A 116 -7.73 -5.65 5.29
N GLY A 117 -7.36 -4.88 6.31
CA GLY A 117 -6.05 -4.94 6.94
C GLY A 117 -5.29 -3.63 6.95
N LEU A 118 -3.98 -3.73 7.19
CA LEU A 118 -3.09 -2.58 7.32
C LEU A 118 -2.29 -2.38 6.04
N ARG A 119 -2.49 -1.24 5.37
CA ARG A 119 -1.90 -0.92 4.06
C ARG A 119 -1.22 0.43 4.11
N SER A 120 -0.05 0.58 3.50
CA SER A 120 0.65 1.87 3.46
C SER A 120 -0.05 2.84 2.52
N ARG A 121 -0.25 4.09 2.96
CA ARG A 121 -0.51 5.24 2.08
C ARG A 121 0.79 5.85 1.59
N LYS A 122 1.79 5.89 2.47
CA LYS A 122 3.14 6.36 2.19
C LYS A 122 4.10 5.60 3.07
N ALA A 123 4.96 4.77 2.50
CA ALA A 123 5.97 4.05 3.25
C ALA A 123 7.34 4.15 2.57
N GLU A 124 8.38 4.11 3.40
CA GLU A 124 9.77 4.04 3.02
C GLU A 124 10.41 2.91 3.82
N LEU A 125 11.22 2.10 3.13
CA LEU A 125 12.04 1.07 3.75
C LEU A 125 13.49 1.46 3.62
N ARG A 126 14.11 1.77 4.76
CA ARG A 126 15.50 2.16 4.83
C ARG A 126 16.35 0.92 5.04
N LEU A 127 16.98 0.48 3.96
CA LEU A 127 18.12 -0.42 4.01
C LEU A 127 19.39 0.41 3.90
N ILE A 128 20.41 0.04 4.68
CA ILE A 128 21.72 0.65 4.57
C ILE A 128 22.51 -0.15 3.52
N PRO A 129 23.04 0.45 2.45
CA PRO A 129 23.06 1.90 2.16
C PRO A 129 21.95 2.39 1.20
N TYR A 130 21.10 1.50 0.65
CA TYR A 130 20.13 1.86 -0.40
C TYR A 130 18.67 1.75 0.07
N PRO A 131 17.90 2.85 0.11
CA PRO A 131 16.49 2.79 0.47
C PRO A 131 15.64 2.16 -0.65
N ILE A 132 14.52 1.57 -0.26
CA ILE A 132 13.41 1.25 -1.15
C ILE A 132 12.40 2.39 -1.04
N VAL A 133 12.11 3.01 -2.17
CA VAL A 133 11.15 4.12 -2.31
C VAL A 133 9.90 3.66 -3.05
N ASP A 134 8.88 4.52 -3.09
CA ASP A 134 7.59 4.23 -3.73
C ASP A 134 6.98 2.91 -3.22
N CYS A 135 7.09 2.65 -1.90
CA CYS A 135 6.69 1.36 -1.34
C CYS A 135 5.17 1.25 -1.21
N ALA A 136 4.63 0.15 -1.74
CA ALA A 136 3.33 -0.37 -1.35
C ALA A 136 3.57 -1.52 -0.37
N VAL A 137 3.24 -1.28 0.90
CA VAL A 137 3.40 -2.23 2.01
C VAL A 137 2.03 -2.66 2.50
N SER A 138 1.86 -3.94 2.74
CA SER A 138 0.76 -4.50 3.50
C SER A 138 1.30 -5.29 4.68
N VAL A 139 0.55 -5.33 5.78
CA VAL A 139 0.92 -6.08 6.97
C VAL A 139 -0.13 -7.14 7.21
N ASP A 140 0.30 -8.40 7.26
CA ASP A 140 -0.60 -9.49 7.60
C ASP A 140 -0.90 -9.54 9.10
N PRO A 141 -1.95 -10.26 9.53
CA PRO A 141 -2.28 -10.38 10.96
C PRO A 141 -1.19 -11.05 11.82
N ASN A 142 -0.20 -11.72 11.21
CA ASN A 142 0.92 -12.33 11.90
C ASN A 142 2.10 -11.34 12.10
N GLY A 143 1.95 -10.10 11.62
CA GLY A 143 2.99 -9.07 11.67
C GLY A 143 4.07 -9.22 10.60
N ARG A 144 3.78 -9.95 9.51
CA ARG A 144 4.65 -10.00 8.33
C ARG A 144 4.32 -8.82 7.41
N PHE A 145 5.33 -8.05 7.07
CA PHE A 145 5.26 -6.96 6.11
C PHE A 145 5.60 -7.51 4.75
N VAL A 146 4.70 -7.38 3.78
CA VAL A 146 4.94 -7.76 2.39
C VAL A 146 4.66 -6.56 1.50
N GLY A 147 5.45 -6.41 0.45
CA GLY A 147 5.25 -5.27 -0.42
C GLY A 147 6.15 -5.24 -1.63
N THR A 148 5.98 -4.16 -2.38
CA THR A 148 6.73 -3.85 -3.59
C THR A 148 7.22 -2.42 -3.53
N GLY A 149 8.32 -2.13 -4.20
CA GLY A 149 8.83 -0.76 -4.31
C GLY A 149 9.95 -0.67 -5.34
N LYS A 150 10.77 0.38 -5.24
CA LYS A 150 11.93 0.58 -6.09
C LYS A 150 13.18 0.73 -5.25
N LEU A 151 14.12 -0.20 -5.39
CA LEU A 151 15.45 -0.09 -4.80
C LEU A 151 16.26 0.95 -5.58
N ARG A 152 16.69 2.02 -4.90
CA ARG A 152 17.46 3.11 -5.52
C ARG A 152 18.95 2.82 -5.45
N LEU A 153 19.49 2.29 -6.54
CA LEU A 153 20.93 2.12 -6.76
C LEU A 153 21.46 3.36 -7.49
N ARG A 154 21.71 4.44 -6.73
CA ARG A 154 22.05 5.78 -7.28
C ARG A 154 20.99 6.25 -8.29
N GLN A 155 21.34 6.31 -9.57
CA GLN A 155 20.48 6.72 -10.67
C GLN A 155 19.58 5.59 -11.19
N LEU A 156 19.91 4.33 -10.90
CA LEU A 156 19.12 3.18 -11.28
C LEU A 156 18.03 2.89 -10.23
N ALA A 157 16.80 2.68 -10.68
CA ALA A 157 15.68 2.28 -9.84
C ALA A 157 15.22 0.87 -10.24
N VAL A 158 15.54 -0.12 -9.41
CA VAL A 158 15.19 -1.52 -9.68
C VAL A 158 13.86 -1.84 -8.99
N PRO A 159 12.81 -2.29 -9.71
CA PRO A 159 11.58 -2.73 -9.09
C PRO A 159 11.85 -3.98 -8.24
N VAL A 160 11.42 -3.95 -6.99
CA VAL A 160 11.65 -5.03 -6.01
C VAL A 160 10.37 -5.45 -5.34
N LYS A 161 10.33 -6.72 -4.93
CA LYS A 161 9.40 -7.27 -3.96
C LYS A 161 10.17 -7.55 -2.67
N PHE A 162 9.53 -7.37 -1.54
CA PHE A 162 10.14 -7.66 -0.25
C PHE A 162 9.13 -8.31 0.70
N SER A 163 9.69 -9.01 1.68
CA SER A 163 8.95 -9.59 2.79
C SER A 163 9.82 -9.48 4.05
N ILE A 164 9.24 -8.94 5.12
CA ILE A 164 9.90 -8.68 6.39
C ILE A 164 9.07 -9.33 7.49
N SER A 165 9.71 -10.16 8.29
CA SER A 165 9.15 -10.73 9.51
C SER A 165 10.13 -10.43 10.66
N ARG A 166 9.79 -10.87 11.87
CA ARG A 166 10.67 -10.73 13.04
C ARG A 166 12.08 -11.29 12.82
N ASP A 167 12.16 -12.44 12.14
CA ASP A 167 13.39 -13.23 12.03
C ASP A 167 13.94 -13.33 10.60
N SER A 168 13.20 -12.84 9.60
CA SER A 168 13.59 -12.93 8.20
C SER A 168 13.37 -11.64 7.43
N PHE A 169 14.31 -11.30 6.56
CA PHE A 169 14.15 -10.30 5.52
C PHE A 169 14.46 -10.94 4.17
N THR A 170 13.55 -10.80 3.20
CA THR A 170 13.79 -11.19 1.82
C THR A 170 13.49 -10.03 0.90
N LEU A 171 14.38 -9.78 -0.05
CA LEU A 171 14.16 -8.84 -1.16
C LEU A 171 14.63 -9.47 -2.45
N GLU A 172 13.85 -9.27 -3.50
CA GLU A 172 14.14 -9.74 -4.86
C GLU A 172 13.65 -8.73 -5.88
N GLY A 173 14.38 -8.56 -6.97
CA GLY A 173 13.97 -7.70 -8.08
C GLY A 173 14.92 -7.79 -9.25
N SER A 174 14.47 -7.27 -10.38
CA SER A 174 15.24 -7.31 -11.62
C SER A 174 14.98 -6.05 -12.43
N GLY A 175 16.01 -5.48 -13.06
CA GLY A 175 15.89 -4.30 -13.90
C GLY A 175 16.85 -4.33 -15.07
N GLU A 176 16.49 -3.65 -16.16
CA GLU A 176 17.40 -3.52 -17.31
C GLU A 176 18.57 -2.61 -16.98
N VAL A 177 19.76 -2.98 -17.47
CA VAL A 177 20.98 -2.19 -17.34
C VAL A 177 21.75 -2.16 -18.65
N GLY A 178 22.41 -1.04 -18.87
CA GLY A 178 23.32 -0.85 -19.99
C GLY A 178 24.53 -0.04 -19.55
N SER A 179 25.70 -0.41 -20.05
CA SER A 179 26.94 0.32 -19.77
C SER A 179 27.88 0.25 -20.96
N GLN A 180 28.72 1.26 -21.10
CA GLN A 180 29.68 1.34 -22.18
C GLN A 180 31.04 1.74 -21.64
N VAL A 181 32.07 1.03 -22.10
CA VAL A 181 33.47 1.30 -21.78
C VAL A 181 34.22 1.48 -23.07
N ASP A 182 34.93 2.59 -23.21
CA ASP A 182 35.77 2.85 -24.35
C ASP A 182 37.25 2.68 -23.98
N THR A 183 37.96 1.86 -24.72
CA THR A 183 39.39 1.62 -24.54
C THR A 183 40.16 2.11 -25.77
N PRO A 184 41.51 2.23 -25.73
CA PRO A 184 42.28 2.67 -26.89
C PRO A 184 42.07 1.81 -28.16
N LEU A 185 41.80 0.50 -28.01
CA LEU A 185 41.72 -0.44 -29.13
C LEU A 185 40.30 -0.90 -29.49
N ALA A 186 39.35 -0.80 -28.56
CA ALA A 186 37.99 -1.28 -28.78
C ALA A 186 36.97 -0.58 -27.87
N LYS A 187 35.73 -0.52 -28.37
CA LYS A 187 34.54 -0.11 -27.63
C LYS A 187 33.83 -1.35 -27.11
N TYR A 188 33.41 -1.35 -25.85
CA TYR A 188 32.65 -2.42 -25.22
C TYR A 188 31.29 -1.90 -24.75
N THR A 189 30.22 -2.59 -25.10
CA THR A 189 28.86 -2.25 -24.71
C THR A 189 28.24 -3.46 -24.02
N LEU A 190 27.87 -3.31 -22.75
CA LEU A 190 27.10 -4.28 -21.99
C LEU A 190 25.62 -3.91 -22.08
N SER A 191 24.78 -4.89 -22.37
CA SER A 191 23.32 -4.79 -22.30
C SER A 191 22.78 -6.05 -21.60
N GLY A 192 21.89 -5.87 -20.62
CA GLY A 192 21.41 -7.01 -19.84
C GLY A 192 20.43 -6.66 -18.73
N THR A 193 20.31 -7.60 -17.81
CA THR A 193 19.44 -7.52 -16.64
C THR A 193 20.29 -7.59 -15.39
N LEU A 194 20.04 -6.65 -14.47
CA LEU A 194 20.56 -6.65 -13.11
C LEU A 194 19.53 -7.28 -12.19
N ASP A 195 19.88 -8.41 -11.62
CA ASP A 195 19.11 -9.07 -10.57
C ASP A 195 19.64 -8.64 -9.21
N VAL A 196 18.73 -8.26 -8.32
CA VAL A 196 19.03 -7.89 -6.93
C VAL A 196 18.33 -8.86 -5.99
N ALA A 197 19.06 -9.35 -5.01
CA ALA A 197 18.55 -10.31 -4.05
C ALA A 197 19.12 -10.07 -2.66
N SER A 198 18.37 -10.46 -1.64
CA SER A 198 18.75 -10.26 -0.25
C SER A 198 18.01 -11.23 0.68
N LYS A 199 18.73 -11.87 1.61
CA LYS A 199 18.17 -12.76 2.67
C LYS A 199 18.39 -12.22 4.10
N ARG A 200 19.09 -11.10 4.20
CA ARG A 200 19.54 -10.36 5.39
C ARG A 200 19.65 -8.89 4.96
N PRO A 201 19.83 -7.88 5.81
CA PRO A 201 19.94 -6.49 5.34
C PRO A 201 21.10 -6.20 4.35
N GLN A 202 21.91 -7.20 3.99
CA GLN A 202 22.90 -7.13 2.92
C GLN A 202 22.27 -7.43 1.56
N ILE A 203 22.42 -6.48 0.63
CA ILE A 203 21.98 -6.61 -0.76
C ILE A 203 23.11 -7.26 -1.56
N THR A 204 22.74 -8.21 -2.41
CA THR A 204 23.59 -8.80 -3.44
C THR A 204 23.01 -8.47 -4.81
N ALA A 205 23.87 -8.31 -5.81
CA ALA A 205 23.43 -8.06 -7.17
C ALA A 205 24.29 -8.80 -8.19
N THR A 206 23.64 -9.31 -9.23
CA THR A 206 24.27 -10.03 -10.33
C THR A 206 23.78 -9.48 -11.66
N VAL A 207 24.63 -9.47 -12.68
CA VAL A 207 24.27 -9.05 -14.03
C VAL A 207 24.41 -10.20 -15.03
N SER A 208 23.41 -10.33 -15.88
CA SER A 208 23.35 -11.30 -16.98
C SER A 208 23.00 -10.58 -18.27
N GLY A 209 23.62 -10.94 -19.40
CA GLY A 209 23.42 -10.19 -20.64
C GLY A 209 24.38 -10.52 -21.77
N ILE A 210 24.57 -9.54 -22.66
CA ILE A 210 25.47 -9.61 -23.80
C ILE A 210 26.44 -8.44 -23.73
N VAL A 211 27.73 -8.74 -23.86
CA VAL A 211 28.78 -7.77 -24.10
C VAL A 211 29.15 -7.79 -25.57
N GLU A 212 28.97 -6.66 -26.24
CA GLU A 212 29.43 -6.42 -27.59
C GLU A 212 30.76 -5.66 -27.56
N ARG A 213 31.79 -6.24 -28.17
CA ARG A 213 33.08 -5.61 -28.43
C ARG A 213 33.10 -5.16 -29.88
N VAL A 214 33.52 -3.93 -30.14
CA VAL A 214 33.77 -3.39 -31.49
C VAL A 214 35.19 -2.85 -31.55
N GLY A 215 36.05 -3.48 -32.35
CA GLY A 215 37.43 -3.06 -32.56
C GLY A 215 37.53 -1.75 -33.34
N LYS A 216 38.35 -0.81 -32.89
CA LYS A 216 38.49 0.51 -33.53
C LYS A 216 39.31 0.49 -34.82
N LEU A 217 40.24 -0.46 -34.94
CA LEU A 217 41.15 -0.57 -36.09
C LEU A 217 40.59 -1.42 -37.23
N SER A 218 39.85 -2.48 -36.90
CA SER A 218 39.36 -3.47 -37.86
C SER A 218 37.84 -3.45 -38.06
N SER A 219 37.11 -2.65 -37.28
CA SER A 219 35.64 -2.68 -37.18
C SER A 219 35.05 -4.06 -36.90
N GLN A 220 35.87 -5.01 -36.44
CA GLN A 220 35.42 -6.34 -36.07
C GLN A 220 34.53 -6.25 -34.84
N SER A 221 33.39 -6.94 -34.87
CA SER A 221 32.49 -7.07 -33.73
C SER A 221 32.50 -8.50 -33.19
N ALA A 222 32.44 -8.62 -31.87
CA ALA A 222 32.30 -9.89 -31.18
C ALA A 222 31.24 -9.74 -30.08
N LYS A 223 30.43 -10.78 -29.87
CA LYS A 223 29.40 -10.81 -28.84
C LYS A 223 29.68 -11.95 -27.88
N VAL A 224 29.75 -11.63 -26.60
CA VAL A 224 29.96 -12.59 -25.52
C VAL A 224 28.76 -12.56 -24.60
N ARG A 225 28.17 -13.73 -24.34
CA ARG A 225 27.11 -13.87 -23.35
C ARG A 225 27.72 -14.00 -21.96
N VAL A 226 27.14 -13.30 -21.00
CA VAL A 226 27.54 -13.34 -19.60
C VAL A 226 26.33 -13.70 -18.73
N SER A 227 26.58 -14.44 -17.66
CA SER A 227 25.54 -14.85 -16.71
C SER A 227 26.08 -14.74 -15.29
N ASP A 228 25.24 -14.25 -14.38
CA ASP A 228 25.47 -14.22 -12.93
C ASP A 228 26.78 -13.54 -12.51
N VAL A 229 27.20 -12.53 -13.26
CA VAL A 229 28.41 -11.77 -12.94
C VAL A 229 28.14 -10.91 -11.71
N GLN A 230 28.93 -11.10 -10.65
CA GLN A 230 28.78 -10.34 -9.41
C GLN A 230 29.00 -8.84 -9.65
N VAL A 231 28.12 -8.03 -9.07
CA VAL A 231 28.21 -6.57 -9.08
C VAL A 231 28.59 -6.09 -7.69
N ASP A 232 29.63 -5.27 -7.59
CA ASP A 232 29.89 -4.49 -6.39
C ASP A 232 28.77 -3.47 -6.26
N VAL A 233 27.83 -3.73 -5.35
CA VAL A 233 26.64 -2.90 -5.15
C VAL A 233 27.02 -1.49 -4.67
N LEU A 234 28.13 -1.33 -3.94
CA LEU A 234 28.58 -0.03 -3.42
C LEU A 234 29.15 0.86 -4.53
N GLN A 235 29.96 0.25 -5.41
CA GLN A 235 30.59 0.96 -6.52
C GLN A 235 29.69 1.05 -7.75
N GLY A 236 28.76 0.11 -7.90
CA GLY A 236 27.95 -0.10 -9.09
C GLY A 236 28.76 -0.68 -10.24
N THR A 237 29.78 -1.49 -9.95
CA THR A 237 30.73 -1.98 -10.96
C THR A 237 30.75 -3.50 -11.05
N CYS A 238 31.06 -4.02 -12.23
CA CYS A 238 31.36 -5.42 -12.44
C CYS A 238 32.52 -5.57 -13.43
N THR A 239 33.25 -6.68 -13.36
CA THR A 239 34.36 -6.97 -14.28
C THR A 239 34.04 -8.22 -15.08
N ILE A 240 34.16 -8.11 -16.40
CA ILE A 240 33.85 -9.18 -17.36
C ILE A 240 35.09 -9.42 -18.23
N THR A 241 35.43 -10.68 -18.46
CA THR A 241 36.49 -11.05 -19.41
C THR A 241 35.91 -11.28 -20.80
N VAL A 242 36.38 -10.52 -21.79
CA VAL A 242 36.00 -10.62 -23.21
C VAL A 242 37.26 -10.92 -24.01
N GLU A 243 37.33 -12.10 -24.63
CA GLU A 243 38.49 -12.51 -25.46
C GLU A 243 39.84 -12.37 -24.73
N GLY A 244 39.87 -12.67 -23.42
CA GLY A 244 41.08 -12.57 -22.58
C GLY A 244 41.37 -11.18 -22.00
N VAL A 245 40.56 -10.16 -22.32
CA VAL A 245 40.68 -8.81 -21.76
C VAL A 245 39.66 -8.62 -20.65
N ALA A 246 40.11 -8.22 -19.45
CA ALA A 246 39.22 -7.83 -18.36
C ALA A 246 38.71 -6.40 -18.56
N VAL A 247 37.40 -6.22 -18.59
CA VAL A 247 36.72 -4.93 -18.77
C VAL A 247 35.81 -4.68 -17.59
N THR A 248 36.01 -3.55 -16.91
CA THR A 248 35.17 -3.13 -15.78
C THR A 248 34.08 -2.17 -16.26
N PHE A 249 32.82 -2.57 -16.11
CA PHE A 249 31.65 -1.75 -16.42
C PHE A 249 31.15 -1.06 -15.16
N ARG A 250 30.61 0.16 -15.33
CA ARG A 250 29.87 0.88 -14.29
C ARG A 250 28.40 0.94 -14.69
N LEU A 251 27.55 0.29 -13.89
CA LEU A 251 26.12 0.13 -14.14
C LEU A 251 25.30 1.30 -13.56
N PHE A 252 25.77 1.92 -12.46
CA PHE A 252 25.08 3.03 -11.80
C PHE A 252 25.98 3.96 -10.95
#